data_AF-A0A919G1P0-F1
#
_entry.id   AF-A0A919G1P0-F1
#
_cell.length_a   1.000
_cell.length_b   1.000
_cell.length_c   1.000
_cell.angle_alpha   90.00
_cell.angle_beta   90.00
_cell.angle_gamma   90.00
#
_symmetry.space_group_name_H-M   'P 1'
#
loop_
_entity.id
_entity.type
_entity.pdbx_description
1 polymer ?
#
loop_
_entity_poly.entity_id
_entity_poly.type
_entity_poly.pdbx_seq_one_letter_code
_entity_poly.pdbx_strand_id
1 'polypeptide(L)'
;MCWSAEADLVAGVVVSGFGLACLAQVRRAGQLPLAALPLVLGVHQLIESAVWLGVDGRIGPGPAQWARTAWAVIALPLLPALVPVGVLRAVPGARGRGRRTALAVLGVLVAAALAVAVAVHPVTAEADGHALSYAVGVPFAPVLIAGYLLSTVGSLLLSGDRVLRLLGVLTGAGALAGVLLWRLAFASAWCALAALVSVLLLWWVRQDGRPGATLLTARRVPGRAGRSGPR
;
A
#
# COMPACT_ATOMS: atom_id res chain seq x y z
N MET A 1 -3.83 12.55 1.17
CA MET A 1 -4.40 13.89 1.19
C MET A 1 -4.07 14.57 2.48
N CYS A 2 -2.97 15.31 2.55
CA CYS A 2 -2.74 16.21 3.67
C CYS A 2 -3.57 17.50 3.47
N TRP A 3 -3.54 18.38 4.47
CA TRP A 3 -4.41 19.56 4.52
C TRP A 3 -3.97 20.74 3.62
N SER A 4 -2.77 20.68 3.02
CA SER A 4 -2.17 21.76 2.24
C SER A 4 -1.02 21.23 1.37
N ALA A 5 -0.65 22.01 0.35
CA ALA A 5 0.47 21.71 -0.54
C ALA A 5 1.80 21.50 0.22
N GLU A 6 2.07 22.30 1.25
CA GLU A 6 3.29 22.21 2.06
C GLU A 6 3.31 20.96 2.92
N ALA A 7 2.16 20.58 3.50
CA ALA A 7 2.07 19.36 4.28
C ALA A 7 2.25 18.12 3.41
N ASP A 8 1.64 18.09 2.23
CA ASP A 8 1.82 17.02 1.24
C ASP A 8 3.29 16.95 0.78
N LEU A 9 3.95 18.10 0.59
CA LEU A 9 5.37 18.15 0.23
C LEU A 9 6.26 17.56 1.33
N VAL A 10 6.10 18.02 2.58
CA VAL A 10 6.91 17.56 3.71
C VAL A 10 6.67 16.08 3.98
N ALA A 11 5.40 15.65 4.06
CA ALA A 11 5.06 14.25 4.26
C ALA A 11 5.63 13.39 3.11
N GLY A 12 5.47 13.85 1.86
CA GLY A 12 5.92 13.14 0.67
C GLY A 12 7.44 12.93 0.65
N VAL A 13 8.23 13.93 1.05
CA VAL A 13 9.69 13.81 1.19
C VAL A 13 10.05 12.78 2.27
N VAL A 14 9.46 12.89 3.45
CA VAL A 14 9.74 11.98 4.58
C VAL A 14 9.38 10.54 4.22
N VAL A 15 8.18 10.32 3.69
CA VAL A 15 7.66 9.00 3.30
C VAL A 15 8.48 8.40 2.13
N SER A 16 8.87 9.22 1.16
CA SER A 16 9.77 8.79 0.07
C SER A 16 11.14 8.36 0.60
N GLY A 17 11.68 9.08 1.59
CA GLY A 17 12.92 8.70 2.28
C GLY A 17 12.84 7.33 2.95
N PHE A 18 11.73 7.04 3.64
CA PHE A 18 11.48 5.69 4.16
C PHE A 18 11.37 4.65 3.04
N GLY A 19 10.75 4.98 1.90
CA GLY A 19 10.66 4.10 0.74
C GLY A 19 12.01 3.76 0.13
N LEU A 20 12.88 4.76 -0.07
CA LEU A 20 14.25 4.53 -0.52
C LEU A 20 15.02 3.64 0.48
N ALA A 21 14.84 3.89 1.79
CA ALA A 21 15.44 3.06 2.82
C ALA A 21 14.92 1.61 2.77
N CYS A 22 13.62 1.39 2.58
CA CYS A 22 13.03 0.06 2.39
C CYS A 22 13.69 -0.65 1.21
N LEU A 23 13.71 -0.01 0.04
CA LEU A 23 14.28 -0.56 -1.20
C LEU A 23 15.76 -0.92 -1.05
N ALA A 24 16.56 -0.05 -0.44
CA ALA A 24 17.98 -0.28 -0.18
C ALA A 24 18.24 -1.47 0.76
N GLN A 25 17.25 -1.88 1.55
CA GLN A 25 17.36 -2.98 2.52
C GLN A 25 16.67 -4.26 2.05
N VAL A 26 16.07 -4.29 0.85
CA VAL A 26 15.46 -5.50 0.30
C VAL A 26 16.52 -6.54 -0.02
N ARG A 27 16.33 -7.75 0.51
CA ARG A 27 17.23 -8.89 0.26
C ARG A 27 16.62 -9.95 -0.65
N ARG A 28 15.28 -9.99 -0.76
CA ARG A 28 14.56 -10.95 -1.61
C ARG A 28 13.74 -10.21 -2.66
N ALA A 29 13.93 -10.55 -3.93
CA ALA A 29 13.20 -9.93 -5.04
C ALA A 29 11.66 -10.01 -4.88
N GLY A 30 11.15 -11.04 -4.21
CA GLY A 30 9.72 -11.18 -3.90
C GLY A 30 9.15 -10.07 -3.00
N GLN A 31 9.99 -9.39 -2.22
CA GLN A 31 9.57 -8.31 -1.32
C GLN A 31 9.55 -6.93 -2.00
N LEU A 32 10.20 -6.79 -3.15
CA LEU A 32 10.35 -5.49 -3.85
C LEU A 32 9.03 -4.74 -4.03
N PRO A 33 7.91 -5.37 -4.46
CA PRO A 33 6.67 -4.63 -4.67
C PRO A 33 6.13 -4.02 -3.38
N LEU A 34 6.20 -4.75 -2.25
CA LEU A 34 5.76 -4.22 -0.95
C LEU A 34 6.76 -3.21 -0.38
N ALA A 35 8.06 -3.40 -0.58
CA ALA A 35 9.09 -2.45 -0.15
C ALA A 35 9.05 -1.14 -0.93
N ALA A 36 8.52 -1.15 -2.16
CA ALA A 36 8.29 0.04 -2.98
C ALA A 36 7.06 0.85 -2.53
N LEU A 37 6.11 0.25 -1.80
CA LEU A 37 4.86 0.92 -1.40
C LEU A 37 5.10 2.28 -0.72
N PRO A 38 6.02 2.42 0.25
CA PRO A 38 6.26 3.72 0.87
C PRO A 38 6.77 4.76 -0.14
N LEU A 39 7.63 4.37 -1.08
CA LEU A 39 8.10 5.30 -2.11
C LEU A 39 6.94 5.73 -3.01
N VAL A 40 6.07 4.79 -3.41
CA VAL A 40 4.86 5.08 -4.20
C VAL A 40 3.95 6.06 -3.44
N LEU A 41 3.70 5.83 -2.15
CA LEU A 41 2.88 6.71 -1.32
C LEU A 41 3.51 8.10 -1.12
N GLY A 42 4.84 8.16 -0.98
CA GLY A 42 5.56 9.43 -0.85
C GLY A 42 5.51 10.24 -2.14
N VAL A 43 5.75 9.60 -3.30
CA VAL A 43 5.58 10.22 -4.61
C VAL A 43 4.13 10.66 -4.84
N HIS A 44 3.16 9.87 -4.38
CA HIS A 44 1.75 10.24 -4.46
C HIS A 44 1.45 11.56 -3.73
N GLN A 45 2.01 11.76 -2.53
CA GLN A 45 1.88 13.01 -1.78
C GLN A 45 2.61 14.18 -2.46
N LEU A 46 3.79 13.94 -3.04
CA LEU A 46 4.49 14.98 -3.81
C LEU A 46 3.69 15.43 -5.04
N ILE A 47 3.01 14.49 -5.71
CA ILE A 47 2.10 14.80 -6.82
C ILE A 47 0.87 15.56 -6.30
N GLU A 48 0.33 15.19 -5.15
CA GLU A 48 -0.81 15.88 -4.52
C GLU A 48 -0.50 17.35 -4.19
N SER A 49 0.73 17.65 -3.75
CA SER A 49 1.22 19.02 -3.60
C SER A 49 1.14 19.80 -4.93
N ALA A 50 1.47 19.17 -6.07
CA ALA A 50 1.28 19.78 -7.38
C ALA A 50 -0.19 19.91 -7.80
N VAL A 51 -1.08 19.02 -7.34
CA VAL A 51 -2.54 19.16 -7.55
C VAL A 51 -3.07 20.40 -6.83
N TRP A 52 -2.66 20.63 -5.58
CA TRP A 52 -2.99 21.86 -4.85
C TRP A 52 -2.57 23.11 -5.63
N LEU A 53 -1.33 23.15 -6.10
CA LEU A 53 -0.86 24.27 -6.93
C LEU A 53 -1.70 24.48 -8.19
N GLY A 54 -2.23 23.40 -8.78
CA GLY A 54 -3.14 23.46 -9.93
C GLY A 54 -4.51 24.03 -9.58
N VAL A 55 -5.08 23.63 -8.44
CA VAL A 55 -6.36 24.13 -7.94
C VAL A 55 -6.25 25.61 -7.55
N ASP A 56 -5.12 26.02 -6.97
CA ASP A 56 -4.83 27.42 -6.61
C ASP A 56 -4.48 28.31 -7.81
N GLY A 57 -4.44 27.76 -9.03
CA GLY A 57 -4.08 28.49 -10.25
C GLY A 57 -2.60 28.91 -10.33
N ARG A 58 -1.72 28.29 -9.52
CA ARG A 58 -0.28 28.60 -9.44
C ARG A 58 0.55 27.89 -10.52
N ILE A 59 -0.02 26.89 -11.19
CA ILE A 59 0.59 26.21 -12.35
C ILE A 59 -0.41 26.19 -13.52
N GLY A 60 0.11 26.09 -14.74
CA GLY A 60 -0.72 26.08 -15.95
C GLY A 60 -1.66 24.86 -16.05
N PRO A 61 -2.68 24.92 -16.92
CA PRO A 61 -3.72 23.89 -17.04
C PRO A 61 -3.17 22.51 -17.45
N GLY A 62 -2.15 22.47 -18.31
CA GLY A 62 -1.48 21.22 -18.71
C GLY A 62 -0.81 20.50 -17.54
N PRO A 63 0.15 21.12 -16.84
CA PRO A 63 0.74 20.55 -15.62
C PRO A 63 -0.29 20.16 -14.54
N ALA A 64 -1.32 20.98 -14.32
CA ALA A 64 -2.39 20.68 -13.37
C ALA A 64 -3.20 19.43 -13.77
N GLN A 65 -3.47 19.23 -15.06
CA GLN A 65 -4.12 18.02 -15.57
C GLN A 65 -3.23 16.79 -15.39
N TRP A 66 -1.94 16.90 -15.71
CA TRP A 66 -0.98 15.82 -15.52
C TRP A 66 -0.88 15.39 -14.05
N ALA A 67 -0.80 16.35 -13.12
CA ALA A 67 -0.75 16.08 -11.69
C ALA A 67 -1.99 15.30 -11.22
N ARG A 68 -3.20 15.74 -11.60
CA ARG A 68 -4.45 15.06 -11.26
C ARG A 68 -4.51 13.63 -11.82
N THR A 69 -4.14 13.45 -13.09
CA THR A 69 -4.15 12.12 -13.72
C THR A 69 -3.11 11.20 -13.09
N ALA A 70 -1.88 11.68 -12.85
CA ALA A 70 -0.83 10.89 -12.20
C ALA A 70 -1.24 10.50 -10.77
N TRP A 71 -1.86 11.42 -10.04
CA TRP A 71 -2.44 11.16 -8.73
C TRP A 71 -3.48 10.02 -8.82
N ALA A 72 -4.44 10.12 -9.73
CA ALA A 72 -5.50 9.12 -9.90
C ALA A 72 -4.96 7.74 -10.33
N VAL A 73 -3.95 7.68 -11.20
CA VAL A 73 -3.30 6.42 -11.61
C VAL A 73 -2.68 5.71 -10.41
N ILE A 74 -2.07 6.44 -9.48
CA ILE A 74 -1.50 5.84 -8.27
C ILE A 74 -2.62 5.37 -7.33
N ALA A 75 -3.60 6.24 -7.03
CA ALA A 75 -4.64 5.93 -6.07
C ALA A 75 -5.58 4.79 -6.51
N LEU A 76 -5.96 4.79 -7.80
CA LEU A 76 -7.01 3.93 -8.33
C LEU A 76 -6.45 2.60 -8.87
N PRO A 77 -5.77 2.50 -10.02
CA PRO A 77 -5.34 1.20 -10.54
C PRO A 77 -4.06 0.65 -9.90
N LEU A 78 -3.09 1.48 -9.53
CA LEU A 78 -1.77 0.97 -9.11
C LEU A 78 -1.83 0.17 -7.80
N LEU A 79 -2.43 0.73 -6.75
CA LEU A 79 -2.50 0.10 -5.43
C LEU A 79 -3.21 -1.28 -5.39
N PRO A 80 -4.39 -1.48 -6.02
CA PRO A 80 -5.07 -2.78 -6.02
C PRO A 80 -4.34 -3.83 -6.86
N ALA A 81 -3.46 -3.45 -7.79
CA ALA A 81 -2.53 -4.40 -8.41
C ALA A 81 -1.31 -4.66 -7.50
N LEU A 82 -0.66 -3.58 -7.06
CA LEU A 82 0.64 -3.61 -6.38
C LEU A 82 0.60 -4.36 -5.04
N VAL A 83 -0.38 -4.07 -4.19
CA VAL A 83 -0.47 -4.63 -2.83
C VAL A 83 -0.67 -6.15 -2.85
N PRO A 84 -1.72 -6.72 -3.49
CA PRO A 84 -1.95 -8.16 -3.43
C PRO A 84 -0.94 -8.97 -4.25
N VAL A 85 -0.42 -8.43 -5.36
CA VAL A 85 0.71 -9.05 -6.08
C VAL A 85 1.96 -9.05 -5.18
N GLY A 86 2.23 -7.94 -4.49
CA GLY A 86 3.30 -7.84 -3.52
C GLY A 86 3.20 -8.89 -2.42
N VAL A 87 2.02 -9.07 -1.83
CA VAL A 87 1.78 -10.12 -0.81
C VAL A 87 2.00 -11.52 -1.37
N LEU A 88 1.49 -11.82 -2.57
CA LEU A 88 1.67 -13.11 -3.23
C LEU A 88 3.15 -13.45 -3.48
N ARG A 89 3.96 -12.43 -3.81
CA ARG A 89 5.40 -12.56 -4.11
C ARG A 89 6.26 -12.57 -2.84
N ALA A 90 5.87 -11.83 -1.81
CA ALA A 90 6.61 -11.65 -0.58
C ALA A 90 6.51 -12.86 0.37
N VAL A 91 5.35 -13.51 0.44
CA VAL A 91 5.12 -14.60 1.39
C VAL A 91 5.42 -15.96 0.74
N PRO A 92 6.50 -16.66 1.14
CA PRO A 92 6.85 -17.96 0.60
C PRO A 92 5.92 -19.07 1.11
N GLY A 93 5.88 -20.20 0.37
CA GLY A 93 5.19 -21.43 0.76
C GLY A 93 3.82 -21.65 0.10
N ALA A 94 3.41 -22.93 0.07
CA ALA A 94 2.17 -23.38 -0.59
C ALA A 94 0.91 -23.08 0.23
N ARG A 95 1.00 -23.08 1.56
CA ARG A 95 -0.15 -22.85 2.45
C ARG A 95 -0.73 -21.45 2.22
N GLY A 96 -2.02 -21.39 1.86
CA GLY A 96 -2.72 -20.14 1.56
C GLY A 96 -2.36 -19.50 0.22
N ARG A 97 -1.51 -20.13 -0.61
CA ARG A 97 -1.09 -19.58 -1.91
C ARG A 97 -2.26 -19.39 -2.87
N GLY A 98 -3.18 -20.35 -2.96
CA GLY A 98 -4.36 -20.24 -3.83
C GLY A 98 -5.22 -19.01 -3.51
N ARG A 99 -5.46 -18.75 -2.23
CA ARG A 99 -6.20 -17.56 -1.76
C ARG A 99 -5.45 -16.27 -2.07
N ARG A 100 -4.12 -16.22 -1.85
CA ARG A 100 -3.29 -15.06 -2.23
C ARG A 100 -3.32 -14.82 -3.74
N THR A 101 -3.26 -15.88 -4.54
CA THR A 101 -3.38 -15.79 -6.01
C THR A 101 -4.75 -15.26 -6.42
N ALA A 102 -5.84 -15.77 -5.85
CA ALA A 102 -7.18 -15.29 -6.15
C ALA A 102 -7.35 -13.79 -5.83
N LEU A 103 -6.82 -13.33 -4.69
CA LEU A 103 -6.86 -11.91 -4.32
C LEU A 103 -5.97 -11.04 -5.23
N ALA A 104 -4.82 -11.55 -5.68
CA ALA A 104 -3.97 -10.86 -6.64
C ALA A 104 -4.64 -10.76 -8.02
N VAL A 105 -5.28 -11.83 -8.50
CA VAL A 105 -6.05 -11.81 -9.76
C VAL A 105 -7.21 -10.82 -9.64
N LEU A 106 -7.97 -10.87 -8.55
CA LEU A 106 -9.04 -9.90 -8.29
C LEU A 106 -8.51 -8.46 -8.31
N GLY A 107 -7.39 -8.21 -7.63
CA GLY A 107 -6.76 -6.89 -7.60
C GLY A 107 -6.33 -6.38 -8.97
N VAL A 108 -5.75 -7.26 -9.80
CA VAL A 108 -5.38 -6.92 -11.20
C VAL A 108 -6.61 -6.64 -12.05
N LEU A 109 -7.70 -7.39 -11.89
CA LEU A 109 -8.95 -7.15 -12.63
C LEU A 109 -9.59 -5.82 -12.22
N VAL A 110 -9.64 -5.51 -10.92
CA VAL A 110 -10.10 -4.22 -10.41
C VAL A 110 -9.20 -3.10 -10.91
N ALA A 111 -7.89 -3.28 -10.89
CA ALA A 111 -6.92 -2.32 -11.42
C ALA A 111 -7.13 -2.05 -12.91
N ALA A 112 -7.39 -3.09 -13.72
CA ALA A 112 -7.66 -2.92 -15.14
C ALA A 112 -8.93 -2.09 -15.38
N ALA A 113 -10.02 -2.39 -14.65
CA ALA A 113 -11.26 -1.62 -14.75
C ALA A 113 -11.07 -0.14 -14.34
N LEU A 114 -10.34 0.11 -13.25
CA LEU A 114 -10.03 1.46 -12.79
C LEU A 114 -9.08 2.20 -13.74
N ALA A 115 -8.14 1.50 -14.37
CA ALA A 115 -7.24 2.09 -15.38
C ALA A 115 -8.03 2.53 -16.62
N VAL A 116 -8.99 1.73 -17.07
CA VAL A 116 -9.92 2.11 -18.14
C VAL A 116 -10.72 3.34 -17.73
N ALA A 117 -11.24 3.38 -16.49
CA ALA A 117 -11.99 4.54 -16.01
C ALA A 117 -11.15 5.82 -16.01
N VAL A 118 -9.90 5.76 -15.55
CA VAL A 118 -8.98 6.92 -15.57
C VAL A 118 -8.58 7.32 -16.99
N ALA A 119 -8.48 6.38 -17.92
CA ALA A 119 -8.12 6.65 -19.31
C ALA A 119 -9.26 7.31 -20.12
N VAL A 120 -10.51 6.96 -19.81
CA VAL A 120 -11.68 7.38 -20.60
C VAL A 120 -12.42 8.56 -19.98
N HIS A 121 -12.34 8.73 -18.66
CA HIS A 121 -13.03 9.81 -17.95
C HIS A 121 -12.06 10.88 -17.45
N PRO A 122 -12.45 12.17 -17.52
CA PRO A 122 -11.63 13.23 -16.98
C PRO A 122 -11.47 13.07 -15.47
N VAL A 123 -10.25 13.33 -14.99
CA VAL A 123 -9.96 13.40 -13.54
C VAL A 123 -10.07 14.85 -13.11
N THR A 124 -11.08 15.16 -12.30
CA THR A 124 -11.22 16.49 -11.68
C THR A 124 -10.78 16.46 -10.23
N ALA A 125 -10.28 17.60 -9.76
CA ALA A 125 -9.96 17.83 -8.36
C ALA A 125 -10.44 19.23 -7.98
N GLU A 126 -11.12 19.34 -6.85
CA GLU A 126 -11.65 20.57 -6.29
C GLU A 126 -11.23 20.69 -4.82
N ALA A 127 -10.94 21.90 -4.37
CA ALA A 127 -10.69 22.13 -2.95
C ALA A 127 -12.01 22.11 -2.17
N ASP A 128 -12.13 21.20 -1.21
CA ASP A 128 -13.23 21.10 -0.25
C ASP A 128 -12.69 21.40 1.16
N GLY A 129 -12.67 22.69 1.50
CA GLY A 129 -12.08 23.18 2.74
C GLY A 129 -10.57 22.92 2.83
N HIS A 130 -10.18 21.99 3.68
CA HIS A 130 -8.78 21.59 3.90
C HIS A 130 -8.45 20.23 3.28
N ALA A 131 -9.18 19.81 2.25
CA ALA A 131 -8.93 18.58 1.52
C ALA A 131 -9.19 18.78 0.02
N LEU A 132 -8.60 17.92 -0.80
CA LEU A 132 -8.93 17.84 -2.22
C LEU A 132 -9.99 16.75 -2.42
N SER A 133 -11.10 17.11 -3.05
CA SER A 133 -12.10 16.16 -3.53
C SER A 133 -11.76 15.78 -4.96
N TYR A 134 -11.70 14.48 -5.25
CA TYR A 134 -11.40 13.96 -6.58
C TYR A 134 -12.62 13.25 -7.15
N ALA A 135 -12.92 13.53 -8.41
CA ALA A 135 -13.95 12.82 -9.15
C ALA A 135 -13.38 12.19 -10.42
N VAL A 136 -13.75 10.92 -10.61
CA VAL A 136 -13.48 10.12 -11.81
C VAL A 136 -14.75 9.35 -12.10
N GLY A 137 -15.16 9.29 -13.38
CA GLY A 137 -16.34 8.55 -13.81
C GLY A 137 -16.16 7.04 -13.70
N VAL A 138 -16.13 6.49 -12.47
CA VAL A 138 -15.92 5.07 -12.24
C VAL A 138 -17.25 4.31 -12.37
N PRO A 139 -17.40 3.43 -13.38
CA PRO A 139 -18.62 2.64 -13.52
C PRO A 139 -18.71 1.61 -12.39
N PHE A 140 -19.93 1.32 -11.91
CA PHE A 140 -20.17 0.34 -10.83
C PHE A 140 -19.31 0.58 -9.58
N ALA A 141 -19.11 1.85 -9.20
CA ALA A 141 -18.20 2.25 -8.12
C ALA A 141 -18.31 1.42 -6.83
N PRO A 142 -19.51 1.09 -6.28
CA PRO A 142 -19.59 0.27 -5.06
C PRO A 142 -18.94 -1.12 -5.21
N VAL A 143 -19.10 -1.75 -6.37
CA VAL A 143 -18.53 -3.08 -6.66
C VAL A 143 -17.01 -2.99 -6.78
N LEU A 144 -16.51 -1.98 -7.50
CA LEU A 144 -15.06 -1.78 -7.66
C LEU A 144 -14.39 -1.38 -6.34
N ILE A 145 -15.03 -0.56 -5.51
CA ILE A 145 -14.55 -0.22 -4.17
C ILE A 145 -14.50 -1.46 -3.28
N ALA A 146 -15.56 -2.29 -3.28
CA ALA A 146 -15.56 -3.55 -2.53
C ALA A 146 -14.44 -4.49 -3.01
N GLY A 147 -14.26 -4.65 -4.32
CA GLY A 147 -13.19 -5.45 -4.91
C GLY A 147 -11.79 -4.89 -4.59
N TYR A 148 -11.63 -3.57 -4.59
CA TYR A 148 -10.40 -2.89 -4.20
C TYR A 148 -10.06 -3.20 -2.74
N LEU A 149 -10.98 -2.98 -1.81
CA LEU A 149 -10.75 -3.21 -0.39
C LEU A 149 -10.51 -4.69 -0.10
N LEU A 150 -11.29 -5.57 -0.73
CA LEU A 150 -11.13 -7.01 -0.58
C LEU A 150 -9.76 -7.49 -1.08
N SER A 151 -9.32 -7.03 -2.25
CA SER A 151 -8.00 -7.41 -2.79
C SER A 151 -6.85 -6.82 -1.97
N THR A 152 -6.89 -5.53 -1.65
CA THR A 152 -5.83 -4.85 -0.89
C THR A 152 -5.80 -5.27 0.58
N VAL A 153 -6.80 -4.89 1.37
CA VAL A 153 -6.88 -5.20 2.82
C VAL A 153 -6.97 -6.70 3.04
N GLY A 154 -7.79 -7.40 2.26
CA GLY A 154 -7.92 -8.86 2.39
C GLY A 154 -6.62 -9.59 2.12
N SER A 155 -5.80 -9.18 1.13
CA SER A 155 -4.50 -9.83 0.91
C SER A 155 -3.54 -9.66 2.09
N LEU A 156 -3.50 -8.47 2.70
CA LEU A 156 -2.69 -8.17 3.87
C LEU A 156 -3.13 -9.01 5.09
N LEU A 157 -4.44 -9.03 5.39
CA LEU A 157 -5.02 -9.78 6.50
C LEU A 157 -4.84 -11.30 6.33
N LEU A 158 -4.86 -11.78 5.10
CA LEU A 158 -4.80 -13.19 4.76
C LEU A 158 -3.40 -13.66 4.34
N SER A 159 -2.40 -12.80 4.49
CA SER A 159 -1.01 -13.04 4.11
C SER A 159 -0.38 -14.20 4.87
N GLY A 160 -0.70 -14.35 6.16
CA GLY A 160 -0.06 -15.29 7.09
C GLY A 160 1.12 -14.69 7.87
N ASP A 161 1.58 -13.51 7.48
CA ASP A 161 2.63 -12.75 8.18
C ASP A 161 2.01 -11.86 9.27
N ARG A 162 2.66 -11.70 10.43
CA ARG A 162 2.10 -10.90 11.54
C ARG A 162 2.15 -9.40 11.25
N VAL A 163 3.22 -8.93 10.61
CA VAL A 163 3.42 -7.51 10.30
C VAL A 163 2.51 -7.08 9.16
N LEU A 164 2.42 -7.89 8.09
CA LEU A 164 1.49 -7.63 6.99
C LEU A 164 0.02 -7.67 7.46
N ARG A 165 -0.32 -8.52 8.43
CA ARG A 165 -1.65 -8.49 9.05
C ARG A 165 -1.92 -7.21 9.83
N LEU A 166 -0.96 -6.75 10.62
CA LEU A 166 -1.07 -5.46 11.31
C LEU A 166 -1.27 -4.32 10.31
N LEU A 167 -0.50 -4.31 9.22
CA LEU A 167 -0.69 -3.37 8.12
C LEU A 167 -2.12 -3.44 7.57
N GLY A 168 -2.65 -4.63 7.32
CA GLY A 168 -4.03 -4.82 6.87
C GLY A 168 -5.08 -4.30 7.86
N VAL A 169 -4.87 -4.48 9.17
CA VAL A 169 -5.77 -3.94 10.20
C VAL A 169 -5.72 -2.41 10.20
N LEU A 170 -4.52 -1.82 10.16
CA LEU A 170 -4.35 -0.37 10.16
C LEU A 170 -4.93 0.28 8.90
N THR A 171 -4.69 -0.30 7.72
CA THR A 171 -5.24 0.22 6.46
C THR A 171 -6.75 0.01 6.37
N GLY A 172 -7.26 -1.13 6.83
CA GLY A 172 -8.69 -1.40 6.92
C GLY A 172 -9.42 -0.46 7.88
N ALA A 173 -8.83 -0.21 9.06
CA ALA A 173 -9.34 0.77 10.01
C ALA A 173 -9.31 2.20 9.44
N GLY A 174 -8.23 2.57 8.76
CA GLY A 174 -8.14 3.85 8.05
C GLY A 174 -9.22 4.02 6.97
N ALA A 175 -9.45 2.98 6.16
CA ALA A 175 -10.51 2.97 5.15
C ALA A 175 -11.91 3.10 5.79
N LEU A 176 -12.19 2.34 6.86
CA LEU A 176 -13.47 2.42 7.57
C LEU A 176 -13.69 3.80 8.20
N ALA A 177 -12.66 4.35 8.85
CA ALA A 177 -12.71 5.70 9.38
C ALA A 177 -12.99 6.72 8.27
N GLY A 178 -12.46 6.53 7.06
CA GLY A 178 -12.69 7.43 5.92
C GLY A 178 -14.13 7.46 5.48
N VAL A 179 -14.79 6.30 5.48
CA VAL A 179 -16.23 6.20 5.18
C VAL A 179 -17.07 6.84 6.29
N LEU A 180 -16.74 6.61 7.56
CA LEU A 180 -17.57 7.02 8.70
C LEU A 180 -17.37 8.48 9.12
N LEU A 181 -16.17 9.03 8.92
CA LEU A 181 -15.74 10.32 9.48
C LEU A 181 -15.43 11.37 8.40
N TRP A 182 -15.95 11.19 7.18
CA TRP A 182 -15.69 12.03 5.99
C TRP A 182 -15.73 13.54 6.29
N ARG A 183 -16.53 13.99 7.26
CA ARG A 183 -16.73 15.41 7.61
C ARG A 183 -15.80 16.00 8.71
N LEU A 184 -14.96 15.22 9.40
CA LEU A 184 -14.33 15.64 10.68
C LEU A 184 -12.78 15.64 10.69
N ALA A 185 -12.12 16.23 9.69
CA ALA A 185 -10.65 16.41 9.63
C ALA A 185 -9.83 15.17 9.19
N PHE A 186 -10.21 14.59 8.05
CA PHE A 186 -9.66 13.33 7.55
C PHE A 186 -8.30 13.41 6.82
N ALA A 187 -7.87 14.61 6.42
CA ALA A 187 -6.67 14.79 5.60
C ALA A 187 -5.37 14.35 6.34
N SER A 188 -5.18 14.77 7.59
CA SER A 188 -3.97 14.41 8.36
C SER A 188 -3.84 12.90 8.65
N ALA A 189 -4.97 12.19 8.73
CA ALA A 189 -5.00 10.76 9.05
C ALA A 189 -4.33 9.90 7.96
N TRP A 190 -4.51 10.25 6.68
CA TRP A 190 -3.89 9.50 5.59
C TRP A 190 -2.37 9.69 5.54
N CYS A 191 -1.89 10.90 5.80
CA CYS A 191 -0.46 11.18 5.81
C CYS A 191 0.23 10.51 7.01
N ALA A 192 -0.40 10.55 8.18
CA ALA A 192 0.04 9.80 9.36
C ALA A 192 0.02 8.28 9.11
N LEU A 193 -1.03 7.76 8.47
CA LEU A 193 -1.13 6.35 8.09
C LEU A 193 -0.02 5.96 7.10
N ALA A 194 0.27 6.79 6.09
CA ALA A 194 1.35 6.54 5.15
C ALA A 194 2.72 6.48 5.85
N ALA A 195 2.99 7.43 6.76
CA ALA A 195 4.21 7.40 7.57
C ALA A 195 4.30 6.13 8.46
N LEU A 196 3.20 5.77 9.12
CA LEU A 196 3.12 4.57 9.96
C LEU A 196 3.35 3.28 9.14
N VAL A 197 2.68 3.16 8.00
CA VAL A 197 2.84 2.05 7.04
C VAL A 197 4.30 1.97 6.58
N SER A 198 4.92 3.11 6.32
CA SER A 198 6.33 3.19 5.89
C SER A 198 7.30 2.69 6.95
N VAL A 199 7.11 3.08 8.21
CA VAL A 199 7.91 2.60 9.34
C VAL A 199 7.72 1.09 9.55
N LEU A 200 6.48 0.61 9.48
CA LEU A 200 6.18 -0.82 9.63
C LEU A 200 6.78 -1.67 8.51
N LEU A 201 6.71 -1.21 7.26
CA LEU A 201 7.32 -1.88 6.12
C LEU A 201 8.85 -1.88 6.22
N LEU A 202 9.46 -0.77 6.65
CA LEU A 202 10.89 -0.72 6.90
C LEU A 202 11.31 -1.71 7.98
N TRP A 203 10.54 -1.80 9.06
CA TRP A 203 10.78 -2.77 10.13
C TRP A 203 10.59 -4.22 9.66
N TRP A 204 9.58 -4.48 8.83
CA TRP A 204 9.34 -5.79 8.21
C TRP A 204 10.51 -6.23 7.32
N VAL A 205 10.97 -5.38 6.40
CA VAL A 205 12.12 -5.65 5.52
C VAL A 205 13.39 -5.93 6.34
N ARG A 206 13.61 -5.16 7.42
CA ARG A 206 14.76 -5.34 8.34
C ARG A 206 14.74 -6.67 9.08
N GLN A 207 13.58 -7.14 9.53
CA GLN A 207 13.47 -8.39 10.28
C GLN A 207 13.79 -9.62 9.43
N ASP A 208 13.32 -9.63 8.17
CA ASP A 208 13.68 -10.66 7.20
C ASP A 208 15.19 -10.66 6.88
N GLY A 209 15.88 -9.54 7.14
CA GLY A 209 17.33 -9.41 6.99
C GLY A 209 18.17 -9.88 8.19
N ARG A 210 17.58 -10.16 9.36
CA ARG A 210 18.33 -10.58 10.56
C ARG A 210 18.75 -12.06 10.47
N PRO A 211 20.05 -12.41 10.51
CA PRO A 211 20.55 -13.79 10.46
C PRO A 211 20.25 -14.68 11.68
N GLY A 212 19.12 -14.53 12.37
CA GLY A 212 18.93 -15.11 13.72
C GLY A 212 17.73 -16.04 13.96
N ALA A 213 16.73 -16.10 13.09
CA ALA A 213 15.47 -16.80 13.41
C ALA A 213 15.42 -18.28 12.97
N THR A 214 16.39 -18.75 12.17
CA THR A 214 16.41 -20.13 11.65
C THR A 214 17.08 -21.12 12.62
N LEU A 215 17.86 -20.65 13.60
CA LEU A 215 18.59 -21.52 14.53
C LEU A 215 17.77 -22.04 15.73
N LEU A 216 16.62 -21.44 16.04
CA LEU A 216 15.80 -21.87 17.18
C LEU A 216 14.79 -22.97 16.85
N THR A 217 14.47 -23.19 15.56
CA THR A 217 13.57 -24.27 15.13
C THR A 217 14.31 -25.59 14.89
N ALA A 218 15.63 -25.56 14.70
CA ALA A 218 16.46 -26.75 14.50
C ALA A 218 16.79 -27.52 15.80
N ARG A 219 16.42 -26.98 16.98
CA ARG A 219 16.75 -27.58 18.29
C ARG A 219 15.70 -28.53 18.87
N ARG A 220 14.68 -28.94 18.12
CA ARG A 220 13.82 -30.09 18.47
C ARG A 220 14.10 -31.29 17.57
N VAL A 221 15.29 -31.86 17.71
CA VAL A 221 15.52 -33.28 17.46
C VAL A 221 15.62 -33.93 18.84
N PRO A 222 14.62 -34.70 19.31
CA PRO A 222 14.84 -35.60 20.43
C PRO A 222 15.88 -36.63 19.96
N GLY A 223 17.03 -36.63 20.62
CA GLY A 223 18.11 -37.56 20.36
C GLY A 223 17.63 -39.00 20.48
N ARG A 224 17.94 -39.79 19.45
CA ARG A 224 17.91 -41.25 19.48
C ARG A 224 19.12 -41.69 20.34
N ALA A 225 18.85 -42.09 21.57
CA ALA A 225 19.75 -42.89 22.41
C ALA A 225 18.91 -44.08 22.92
N GLY A 226 19.35 -45.34 22.92
CA GLY A 226 20.69 -45.85 22.78
C GLY A 226 20.75 -47.22 22.11
N ARG A 227 21.97 -47.52 21.67
CA ARG A 227 22.46 -48.80 21.17
C ARG A 227 22.66 -49.79 22.34
N SER A 228 22.28 -51.05 22.09
CA SER A 228 22.96 -52.31 22.43
C SER A 228 23.79 -52.45 23.71
N GLY A 229 23.50 -53.51 24.49
CA GLY A 229 24.39 -54.16 25.45
C GLY A 229 23.91 -55.60 25.75
N PRO A 230 24.78 -56.53 26.18
CA PRO A 230 24.88 -57.86 25.56
C PRO A 230 24.44 -59.06 26.44
N ARG A 231 24.34 -60.21 25.74
CA ARG A 231 24.12 -61.62 26.17
C ARG A 231 22.70 -62.14 26.00
#